data_AF-A0A2S1R147-F1
#
_entry.id   AF-A0A2S1R147-F1
#
_cell.length_a   1.000
_cell.length_b   1.000
_cell.length_c   1.000
_cell.angle_alpha   90.00
_cell.angle_beta   90.00
_cell.angle_gamma   90.00
#
_symmetry.space_group_name_H-M   'P 1'
#
loop_
_entity.id
_entity.type
_entity.pdbx_description
1 polymer ?
#
loop_
_entity_poly.entity_id
_entity_poly.type
_entity_poly.pdbx_seq_one_letter_code
_entity_poly.pdbx_strand_id
1 'polypeptide(L)' 'MPAFTSPYLNAKGKQLYTKEDCTCKDNARWWVQYDDLLEKGDTIIKKKGSLVFSIHKKDTILNFYWECQGKVYK' A
#
# COMPACT_ATOMS: atom_id res chain seq x y z
N MET A 1 -24.39 4.83 -17.88
CA MET A 1 -24.20 4.70 -16.42
C MET A 1 -22.70 4.68 -16.17
N PRO A 2 -22.13 5.53 -15.28
CA PRO A 2 -20.71 5.44 -14.99
C PRO A 2 -20.45 4.12 -14.25
N ALA A 3 -19.51 3.32 -14.76
CA ALA A 3 -19.09 2.10 -14.12
C ALA A 3 -18.38 2.48 -12.81
N PHE A 4 -19.00 2.19 -11.66
CA PHE A 4 -18.34 2.27 -10.36
C PHE A 4 -17.31 1.13 -10.28
N THR A 5 -16.17 1.28 -10.96
CA THR A 5 -15.03 0.40 -10.72
C THR A 5 -14.55 0.73 -9.31
N SER A 6 -14.91 -0.10 -8.33
CA SER A 6 -14.29 -0.04 -7.02
C SER A 6 -12.78 -0.07 -7.24
N PRO A 7 -12.01 0.93 -6.76
CA PRO A 7 -10.57 0.93 -6.92
C PRO A 7 -10.01 -0.21 -6.08
N TYR A 8 -9.87 -1.37 -6.70
CA TYR A 8 -9.14 -2.49 -6.17
C TYR A 8 -7.66 -2.23 -6.43
N LEU A 9 -6.81 -2.36 -5.41
CA LEU A 9 -5.37 -2.35 -5.66
C LEU A 9 -5.09 -3.66 -6.39
N ASN A 10 -4.83 -3.60 -7.69
CA ASN A 10 -4.36 -4.75 -8.46
C ASN A 10 -2.86 -4.58 -8.73
N ALA A 11 -2.07 -4.43 -7.66
CA ALA A 11 -0.63 -4.29 -7.79
C ALA A 11 -0.01 -5.63 -8.18
N LYS A 12 0.68 -5.66 -9.32
CA LYS A 12 1.53 -6.78 -9.71
C LYS A 12 2.93 -6.51 -9.19
N GLY A 13 3.47 -7.43 -8.41
CA GLY A 13 4.78 -7.30 -7.81
C GLY A 13 5.29 -8.64 -7.33
N LYS A 14 6.31 -8.61 -6.47
CA LYS A 14 6.91 -9.81 -5.91
C LYS A 14 6.66 -9.84 -4.41
N GLN A 15 6.11 -10.94 -3.91
CA GLN A 15 5.89 -11.09 -2.48
C GLN A 15 7.26 -11.23 -1.80
N LEU A 16 7.57 -10.35 -0.85
CA LEU A 16 8.92 -10.26 -0.24
C LEU A 16 9.35 -11.54 0.50
N TYR A 17 8.39 -12.32 1.01
CA TYR A 17 8.66 -13.53 1.80
C TYR A 17 8.88 -14.77 0.93
N THR A 18 7.99 -15.02 -0.03
CA THR A 18 8.05 -16.19 -0.92
C THR A 18 8.92 -15.95 -2.14
N LYS A 19 9.20 -14.67 -2.46
CA LYS A 19 9.83 -14.23 -3.72
C LYS A 19 9.04 -14.70 -4.94
N GLU A 20 7.75 -14.97 -4.81
CA GLU A 20 6.89 -15.30 -5.93
C GLU A 20 6.19 -14.06 -6.46
N ASP A 21 5.82 -14.08 -7.73
CA ASP A 21 5.05 -13.00 -8.33
C ASP A 21 3.63 -13.01 -7.73
N CYS A 22 3.25 -11.93 -7.05
CA CYS A 22 1.90 -11.72 -6.54
C CYS A 22 1.15 -10.72 -7.43
N THR A 23 -0.13 -11.00 -7.66
CA THR A 23 -1.11 -9.91 -7.84
C THR A 23 -1.69 -9.63 -6.47
N CYS A 24 -1.07 -8.69 -5.77
CA CYS A 24 -1.43 -8.32 -4.42
C CYS A 24 -2.74 -7.50 -4.48
N LYS A 25 -3.87 -8.21 -4.35
CA LYS A 25 -5.22 -7.65 -4.40
C LYS A 25 -5.67 -7.15 -3.04
N ASP A 26 -6.01 -5.87 -2.95
CA ASP A 26 -6.59 -5.29 -1.75
C ASP A 26 -7.95 -4.64 -2.05
N ASN A 27 -8.97 -5.07 -1.28
CA ASN A 27 -10.36 -4.61 -1.43
C ASN A 27 -10.71 -3.45 -0.49
N ALA A 28 -9.84 -3.10 0.45
CA ALA A 28 -10.13 -2.22 1.56
C ALA A 28 -9.85 -0.73 1.27
N ARG A 29 -9.51 -0.35 0.02
CA ARG A 29 -9.35 1.03 -0.49
C ARG A 29 -8.42 1.97 0.31
N TRP A 30 -7.78 1.50 1.37
CA TRP A 30 -6.89 2.30 2.23
C TRP A 30 -5.70 2.90 1.48
N TRP A 31 -5.34 2.33 0.34
CA TRP A 31 -4.24 2.75 -0.52
C TRP A 31 -4.60 3.93 -1.43
N VAL A 32 -5.89 4.21 -1.67
CA VAL A 32 -6.37 5.23 -2.61
C VAL A 32 -5.89 6.63 -2.20
N GLN A 33 -5.80 6.89 -0.89
CA GLN A 33 -5.29 8.15 -0.37
C GLN A 33 -3.77 8.34 -0.56
N TYR A 34 -3.07 7.32 -1.05
CA TYR A 34 -1.64 7.34 -1.35
C TYR A 34 -1.36 7.07 -2.84
N ASP A 35 -2.39 7.04 -3.69
CA ASP A 35 -2.24 6.75 -5.13
C ASP A 35 -1.27 7.73 -5.81
N ASP A 36 -1.38 9.02 -5.47
CA ASP A 36 -0.48 10.07 -5.96
C ASP A 36 1.00 9.88 -5.54
N LEU A 37 1.26 9.03 -4.53
CA LEU A 37 2.60 8.75 -4.02
C LEU A 37 3.17 7.44 -4.56
N LEU A 38 2.37 6.64 -5.26
CA LEU A 38 2.73 5.33 -5.77
C LEU A 38 3.15 5.40 -7.23
N GLU A 39 4.38 4.99 -7.51
CA GLU A 39 4.90 4.91 -8.88
C GLU A 39 5.34 3.47 -9.20
N LYS A 40 5.37 3.13 -10.49
CA LYS A 40 5.85 1.82 -10.93
C LYS A 40 7.32 1.67 -10.53
N GLY A 41 7.62 0.60 -9.79
CA GLY A 41 8.96 0.33 -9.25
C GLY A 41 9.08 0.58 -7.76
N ASP A 42 8.12 1.29 -7.16
CA ASP A 42 8.07 1.46 -5.71
C ASP A 42 7.71 0.14 -5.00
N THR A 43 8.26 -0.04 -3.81
CA THR A 43 7.96 -1.20 -2.97
C THR A 43 7.06 -0.79 -1.80
N ILE A 44 5.86 -1.36 -1.75
CA ILE A 44 4.93 -1.18 -0.64
C ILE A 44 5.17 -2.27 0.40
N ILE A 45 5.48 -1.87 1.64
CA ILE A 45 5.64 -2.79 2.76
C ILE A 45 4.52 -2.57 3.75
N LYS A 46 3.65 -3.58 3.88
CA LYS A 46 2.60 -3.65 4.91
C LYS A 46 2.69 -4.98 5.63
N LYS A 47 3.09 -4.95 6.91
CA LYS A 47 3.25 -6.17 7.72
C LYS A 47 1.93 -6.50 8.43
N LYS A 48 1.54 -7.78 8.44
CA LYS A 48 0.38 -8.25 9.20
C LYS A 48 0.60 -7.93 10.69
N GLY A 49 -0.37 -7.25 11.31
CA GLY A 49 -0.28 -6.83 12.72
C GLY A 49 0.47 -5.52 12.95
N SER A 50 1.06 -4.92 11.91
CA SER A 50 1.62 -3.56 11.99
C SER A 50 0.58 -2.54 11.55
N LEU A 51 0.49 -1.45 12.30
CA LEU A 51 -0.29 -0.26 11.95
C LEU A 51 0.50 0.71 11.07
N VAL A 52 1.77 0.42 10.81
CA VAL A 52 2.64 1.22 9.96
C VAL A 52 2.72 0.55 8.60
N PHE A 53 2.61 1.36 7.54
CA PHE A 53 2.98 0.92 6.20
C PHE A 53 4.01 1.88 5.61
N SER A 54 4.87 1.36 4.76
CA SER A 54 5.99 2.10 4.20
C SER A 54 6.00 1.97 2.68
N ILE A 55 6.32 3.06 1.99
CA ILE A 55 6.57 3.09 0.55
C ILE A 55 8.07 3.36 0.37
N HIS A 56 8.78 2.37 -0.16
CA HIS A 56 10.19 2.47 -0.47
C HIS A 56 10.32 2.89 -1.93
N LYS A 57 10.72 4.15 -2.13
CA LYS A 57 11.18 4.67 -3.41
C LYS A 57 12.68 4.41 -3.56
N LYS A 58 13.22 4.67 -4.74
CA LYS A 58 14.64 4.47 -5.06
C LYS A 58 15.58 5.17 -4.06
N ASP A 59 15.25 6.41 -3.71
CA ASP A 59 16.11 7.27 -2.89
C ASP A 59 15.46 7.71 -1.57
N THR A 60 14.22 7.28 -1.28
CA THR A 60 13.45 7.78 -0.13
C THR A 60 12.50 6.71 0.42
N ILE A 61 12.31 6.70 1.73
CA ILE A 61 11.35 5.83 2.42
C ILE A 61 10.27 6.72 3.03
N LEU A 62 9.03 6.55 2.57
CA LEU A 62 7.86 7.20 3.14
C LEU A 62 7.24 6.26 4.17
N ASN A 63 7.17 6.68 5.43
CA ASN A 63 6.53 5.91 6.50
C ASN A 63 5.21 6.57 6.88
N PHE A 64 4.14 5.79 6.84
CA PHE A 64 2.80 6.23 7.19
C PHE A 64 2.34 5.45 8.40
N TYR A 65 2.08 6.20 9.46
CA TYR A 65 1.57 5.67 10.71
C TYR A 65 0.05 5.73 10.69
N TRP A 66 -0.61 4.70 11.23
CA TRP A 66 -2.06 4.75 11.41
C TRP A 66 -2.43 5.81 12.42
N GLU A 67 -3.31 6.73 12.03
CA GLU A 67 -3.89 7.72 12.91
C GLU A 67 -5.37 7.39 13.15
N CYS A 68 -5.77 7.32 14.41
CA CYS A 68 -7.17 7.18 14.80
C CYS A 68 -7.48 8.21 15.88
N GLN A 69 -8.46 9.09 15.62
CA GLN A 69 -8.92 10.12 16.56
C GLN A 69 -7.79 11.01 17.11
N GLY A 70 -6.84 11.42 16.25
CA GLY A 70 -5.70 12.25 16.65
C GLY A 70 -4.59 11.51 17.39
N LYS A 71 -4.70 10.18 17.56
CA LYS A 71 -3.63 9.33 18.11
C LYS A 71 -2.91 8.63 16.98
N VAL A 72 -1.64 8.94 16.83
CA VAL A 72 -0.72 8.26 15.90
C VAL A 72 -0.16 7.01 16.59
N TYR A 73 -0.43 5.85 16.01
CA TYR A 73 0.08 4.56 16.50
C TYR A 73 1.40 4.24 15.78
N LYS A 74 2.50 4.25 16.54
CA LYS A 74 3.87 3.96 16.06
C LYS A 74 4.31 2.57 16.48
#